data_AF-A0A482EU43-F1
#
_entry.id   AF-A0A482EU43-F1
#
_cell.length_a   1.000
_cell.length_b   1.000
_cell.length_c   1.000
_cell.angle_alpha   90.00
_cell.angle_beta   90.00
_cell.angle_gamma   90.00
#
_symmetry.space_group_name_H-M   'P 1'
#
loop_
_entity.id
_entity.type
_entity.pdbx_description
1 polymer ?
#
loop_
_entity_poly.entity_id
_entity_poly.type
_entity_poly.pdbx_seq_one_letter_code
_entity_poly.pdbx_strand_id
1 'polypeptide(L)'
;MILTPELEQVLNEYQEATGASPARFIAQIMTESIPMIRNLTRAAIAARKSPEQALLMLQSVIDQGLENAHRKADLFEQQTRELSKSSNPKMNKSVQLGSPAVERKKVGRGKQQIQAERSDA
;
A
#
# COMPACT_ATOMS: atom_id res chain seq x y z
N MET A 1 16.73 14.25 -24.81
CA MET A 1 17.11 12.86 -24.49
C MET A 1 16.60 12.02 -25.63
N ILE A 2 17.46 11.22 -26.26
CA ILE A 2 17.02 10.34 -27.35
C ILE A 2 16.63 9.02 -26.67
N LEU A 3 15.34 8.71 -26.65
CA LEU A 3 14.81 7.43 -26.19
C LEU A 3 14.58 6.54 -27.41
N THR A 4 14.68 5.23 -27.23
CA THR A 4 14.18 4.30 -28.26
C THR A 4 12.65 4.39 -28.30
N PRO A 5 12.01 4.15 -29.46
CA PRO A 5 10.54 4.16 -29.56
C PRO A 5 9.87 3.20 -28.57
N GLU A 6 10.49 2.04 -28.34
CA GLU A 6 10.02 1.04 -27.38
C GLU A 6 10.05 1.57 -25.94
N LEU A 7 11.13 2.25 -25.53
CA LEU A 7 11.25 2.83 -24.20
C LEU A 7 10.26 3.98 -24.01
N GLU A 8 10.06 4.80 -25.04
CA GLU A 8 9.06 5.87 -25.02
C GLU A 8 7.64 5.33 -24.82
N GLN A 9 7.28 4.25 -25.53
CA GLN A 9 5.97 3.61 -25.37
C GLN A 9 5.74 3.13 -23.93
N VAL A 10 6.68 2.37 -23.35
CA VAL A 10 6.54 1.84 -21.98
C VAL A 10 6.42 2.97 -20.94
N LEU A 11 7.16 4.06 -21.14
CA LEU A 11 7.10 5.23 -20.26
C LEU A 11 5.77 5.97 -20.36
N ASN A 12 5.19 6.05 -21.56
CA ASN A 12 3.86 6.62 -21.78
C ASN A 12 2.79 5.76 -21.11
N GLU A 13 2.83 4.43 -21.29
CA GLU A 13 1.91 3.50 -20.61
C GLU A 13 2.02 3.62 -19.08
N TYR A 14 3.23 3.75 -18.54
CA TYR A 14 3.45 4.01 -17.11
C TYR A 14 2.81 5.32 -16.66
N GLN A 15 2.96 6.39 -17.44
CA GLN A 15 2.37 7.70 -17.13
C GLN A 15 0.84 7.63 -17.15
N GLU A 16 0.25 6.96 -18.14
CA GLU A 16 -1.20 6.78 -18.24
C GLU A 16 -1.75 5.98 -17.06
N ALA A 17 -1.05 4.93 -16.63
CA ALA A 17 -1.50 4.06 -15.53
C ALA A 17 -1.33 4.70 -14.14
N THR A 18 -0.27 5.50 -13.93
CA THR A 18 0.10 6.00 -12.59
C THR A 18 -0.14 7.49 -12.39
N GLY A 19 -0.31 8.26 -13.47
CA GLY A 19 -0.30 9.72 -13.47
C GLY A 19 1.07 10.34 -13.13
N ALA A 20 2.12 9.53 -12.93
CA ALA A 20 3.44 10.01 -12.56
C ALA A 20 4.25 10.43 -13.79
N SER A 21 5.05 11.49 -13.65
CA SER A 21 5.95 11.95 -14.70
C SER A 21 7.02 10.88 -15.01
N PRO A 22 7.17 10.44 -16.28
CA PRO A 22 8.24 9.54 -16.70
C PRO A 22 9.63 10.03 -16.33
N ALA A 23 9.89 11.33 -16.48
CA ALA A 23 11.18 11.93 -16.17
C ALA A 23 11.53 11.76 -14.68
N ARG A 24 10.54 11.94 -13.79
CA ARG A 24 10.73 11.75 -12.35
C ARG A 24 10.99 10.27 -12.01
N PHE A 25 10.24 9.36 -12.63
CA PHE A 25 10.43 7.93 -12.45
C PHE A 25 11.84 7.48 -12.87
N ILE A 26 12.28 7.88 -14.06
CA ILE A 26 13.64 7.58 -14.54
C ILE A 26 14.70 8.18 -13.61
N ALA A 27 14.54 9.45 -13.23
CA ALA A 27 15.50 10.11 -12.33
C ALA A 27 15.62 9.36 -10.99
N GLN A 28 14.50 8.88 -10.45
CA GLN A 28 14.49 8.07 -9.23
C GLN A 28 15.23 6.74 -9.44
N ILE A 29 14.87 5.96 -10.47
CA ILE A 29 15.50 4.66 -10.76
C ILE A 29 17.01 4.83 -10.99
N MET A 30 17.41 5.83 -11.75
CA MET A 30 18.81 6.12 -12.02
C MET A 30 19.56 6.53 -10.74
N THR A 31 18.92 7.29 -9.85
CA THR A 31 19.51 7.67 -8.55
C THR A 31 19.68 6.46 -7.65
N GLU A 32 18.67 5.60 -7.56
CA GLU A 32 18.72 4.35 -6.79
C GLU A 32 19.79 3.39 -7.34
N SER A 33 20.05 3.44 -8.65
CA SER A 33 21.02 2.57 -9.34
C SER A 33 22.48 3.06 -9.25
N ILE A 34 22.74 4.27 -8.74
CA ILE A 34 24.11 4.83 -8.66
C ILE A 34 25.12 3.88 -8.00
N PRO A 35 24.84 3.24 -6.84
CA PRO A 35 25.80 2.35 -6.20
C PRO A 35 26.18 1.16 -7.07
N MET A 36 25.18 0.56 -7.74
CA MET A 36 25.38 -0.56 -8.65
C MET A 36 26.25 -0.14 -9.85
N ILE A 37 25.91 0.97 -10.51
CA ILE A 37 26.67 1.50 -11.65
C ILE A 37 28.12 1.75 -11.24
N ARG A 38 28.36 2.36 -10.07
CA ARG A 38 29.72 2.61 -9.55
C ARG A 38 30.49 1.31 -9.32
N ASN A 39 29.86 0.30 -8.72
CA ASN A 39 30.55 -0.94 -8.44
C ASN A 39 30.83 -1.77 -9.71
N LEU A 40 29.90 -1.82 -10.67
CA LEU A 40 30.12 -2.40 -11.98
C LEU A 40 31.28 -1.69 -12.72
N THR A 41 31.32 -0.36 -12.65
CA THR A 41 32.42 0.42 -13.23
C THR A 41 33.77 0.05 -12.60
N ARG A 42 33.82 -0.06 -11.27
CA ARG A 42 35.04 -0.48 -10.55
C ARG A 42 35.48 -1.89 -10.94
N ALA A 43 34.53 -2.82 -11.04
CA ALA A 43 34.83 -4.19 -11.46
C ALA A 43 35.33 -4.24 -12.92
N ALA A 44 34.73 -3.48 -13.83
CA ALA A 44 35.19 -3.38 -15.22
C ALA A 44 36.60 -2.79 -15.33
N ILE A 45 36.94 -1.79 -14.49
CA ILE A 45 38.30 -1.24 -14.41
C ILE A 45 39.28 -2.30 -13.86
N ALA A 46 38.89 -3.04 -12.83
CA ALA A 46 39.70 -4.12 -12.27
C ALA A 46 39.93 -5.25 -13.27
N ALA A 47 38.91 -5.59 -14.09
CA ALA A 47 38.99 -6.68 -15.07
C ALA A 47 40.09 -6.47 -16.10
N ARG A 48 40.37 -5.21 -16.44
CA ARG A 48 41.46 -4.84 -17.35
C ARG A 48 42.85 -5.09 -16.77
N LYS A 49 42.97 -5.22 -15.45
CA LYS A 49 44.25 -5.41 -14.72
C LYS A 49 44.40 -6.83 -14.17
N SER A 50 43.35 -7.34 -13.55
CA SER A 50 43.25 -8.68 -12.97
C SER A 50 41.81 -9.19 -13.15
N PRO A 51 41.58 -10.09 -14.12
CA PRO A 51 40.26 -10.66 -14.38
C PRO A 51 39.66 -11.39 -13.16
N GLU A 52 40.51 -12.08 -12.38
CA GLU A 52 40.10 -12.80 -11.17
C GLU A 52 39.56 -11.86 -10.09
N GLN A 53 40.25 -10.73 -9.86
CA GLN A 53 39.81 -9.73 -8.90
C GLN A 53 38.47 -9.08 -9.32
N ALA A 54 38.25 -8.91 -10.62
CA ALA A 54 36.99 -8.38 -11.13
C ALA A 54 35.81 -9.34 -10.93
N LEU A 55 36.03 -10.65 -11.09
CA LEU A 55 35.00 -11.65 -10.82
C LEU A 55 34.56 -11.62 -9.35
N LEU A 56 35.51 -11.51 -8.42
CA LEU A 56 35.21 -11.37 -6.99
C LEU A 56 34.43 -10.09 -6.68
N MET A 57 34.81 -8.97 -7.32
CA MET A 57 34.07 -7.71 -7.17
C MET A 57 32.66 -7.79 -7.75
N LEU A 58 32.47 -8.42 -8.91
CA LEU A 58 31.14 -8.62 -9.51
C LEU A 58 30.25 -9.48 -8.63
N GLN A 59 30.79 -10.58 -8.09
CA GLN A 59 30.05 -11.45 -7.16
C GLN A 59 29.56 -10.67 -5.95
N SER A 60 30.44 -9.86 -5.32
CA SER A 60 30.06 -9.02 -4.19
C SER A 60 28.95 -8.01 -4.52
N VAL A 61 28.92 -7.48 -5.74
CA VAL A 61 27.85 -6.56 -6.18
C VAL A 61 26.52 -7.27 -6.34
N ILE A 62 26.54 -8.49 -6.89
CA ILE A 62 25.35 -9.32 -7.05
C ILE A 62 24.79 -9.69 -5.68
N ASP A 63 25.64 -10.12 -4.75
CA ASP A 63 25.22 -10.50 -3.40
C ASP A 63 24.60 -9.32 -2.65
N GLN A 64 25.22 -8.13 -2.72
CA GLN A 64 24.64 -6.90 -2.15
C GLN A 64 23.30 -6.52 -2.80
N GLY A 65 23.16 -6.76 -4.10
CA GLY A 65 21.90 -6.57 -4.82
C GLY A 65 20.79 -7.49 -4.31
N LEU A 66 21.11 -8.78 -4.14
CA LEU A 66 20.19 -9.79 -3.62
C LEU A 66 19.79 -9.52 -2.17
N GLU A 67 20.73 -9.16 -1.30
CA GLU A 67 20.43 -8.78 0.08
C GLU A 67 19.50 -7.57 0.17
N ASN A 68 19.69 -6.58 -0.70
CA ASN A 68 18.80 -5.41 -0.76
C ASN A 68 17.41 -5.80 -1.26
N ALA A 69 17.31 -6.73 -2.21
CA ALA A 69 16.03 -7.25 -2.69
C ALA A 69 15.28 -8.01 -1.59
N HIS A 70 15.97 -8.88 -0.83
CA HIS A 70 15.39 -9.59 0.31
C HIS A 70 14.87 -8.62 1.37
N ARG A 71 15.66 -7.60 1.74
CA ARG A 71 15.20 -6.56 2.69
C ARG A 71 13.95 -5.83 2.21
N LYS A 72 13.84 -5.52 0.91
CA LYS A 72 12.64 -4.91 0.33
C LYS A 72 11.43 -5.85 0.37
N ALA A 73 11.64 -7.15 0.12
CA ALA A 73 10.58 -8.17 0.24
C ALA A 73 10.08 -8.31 1.68
N ASP A 74 10.98 -8.35 2.66
CA ASP A 74 10.63 -8.44 4.08
C ASP A 74 9.81 -7.22 4.54
N LEU A 75 10.20 -6.02 4.09
CA LEU A 75 9.45 -4.78 4.35
C LEU A 75 8.05 -4.84 3.76
N PHE A 76 7.91 -5.33 2.53
CA PHE A 76 6.61 -5.46 1.88
C PHE A 76 5.71 -6.46 2.61
N GLU A 77 6.25 -7.61 3.04
CA GLU A 77 5.52 -8.62 3.81
C GLU A 77 5.05 -8.06 5.16
N GLN A 78 5.89 -7.27 5.83
CA GLN A 78 5.52 -6.59 7.08
C GLN A 78 4.34 -5.62 6.87
N GLN A 79 4.40 -4.79 5.82
CA GLN A 79 3.32 -3.87 5.49
C GLN A 79 2.00 -4.59 5.18
N THR A 80 2.04 -5.71 4.45
CA THR A 80 0.83 -6.50 4.17
C THR A 80 0.27 -7.16 5.44
N ARG A 81 1.11 -7.62 6.36
CA ARG A 81 0.68 -8.12 7.68
C ARG A 81 0.06 -7.02 8.55
N GLU A 82 0.55 -5.79 8.50
CA GLU A 82 -0.02 -4.68 9.26
C GLU A 82 -1.39 -4.26 8.73
N LEU A 83 -1.54 -4.15 7.40
CA LEU A 83 -2.81 -3.85 6.75
C LEU A 83 -3.89 -4.90 7.06
N SER A 84 -3.52 -6.19 7.08
CA SER A 84 -4.47 -7.28 7.43
C SER A 84 -4.83 -7.30 8.92
N LYS A 85 -3.92 -6.90 9.82
CA LYS A 85 -4.21 -6.78 11.26
C LYS A 85 -5.09 -5.58 11.58
N SER A 86 -4.97 -4.46 10.87
CA SER A 86 -5.79 -3.27 11.12
C SER A 86 -7.24 -3.41 10.61
N SER A 87 -7.51 -4.38 9.73
CA SER A 87 -8.83 -4.63 9.14
C SER A 87 -9.76 -5.51 10.01
N ASN A 88 -9.31 -5.97 11.18
CA ASN A 88 -10.10 -6.85 12.06
C ASN A 88 -10.45 -6.16 13.41
N PRO A 89 -11.43 -5.23 13.45
CA PRO A 89 -11.99 -4.77 14.70
C PRO A 89 -12.88 -5.89 15.26
N LYS A 90 -12.51 -6.42 16.43
CA LYS A 90 -13.28 -7.42 17.18
C LYS A 90 -14.72 -6.94 17.37
N MET A 91 -15.65 -7.42 16.55
CA MET A 91 -17.05 -7.54 16.92
C MET A 91 -17.13 -8.60 18.03
N ASN A 92 -17.05 -8.19 19.30
CA ASN A 92 -17.63 -8.97 20.38
C ASN A 92 -17.85 -8.16 21.67
N LYS A 93 -19.06 -7.61 21.82
CA LYS A 93 -19.92 -7.71 23.02
C LYS A 93 -21.19 -6.87 22.83
N SER A 94 -22.13 -7.39 22.05
CA SER A 94 -23.54 -7.18 22.35
C SER A 94 -23.90 -8.11 23.51
N VAL A 95 -24.18 -7.54 24.69
CA VAL A 95 -25.22 -7.91 25.68
C VAL A 95 -24.96 -7.09 26.94
N GLN A 96 -25.70 -5.98 27.09
CA GLN A 96 -26.52 -5.76 28.28
C GLN A 96 -27.56 -4.69 27.95
N LEU A 97 -28.80 -5.14 27.71
CA LEU A 97 -29.98 -4.27 27.73
C LEU A 97 -30.09 -3.71 29.16
N GLY A 98 -29.69 -2.46 29.34
CA GLY A 98 -30.13 -1.65 30.47
C GLY A 98 -31.62 -1.38 30.30
N SER A 99 -32.45 -2.00 31.13
CA SER A 99 -33.87 -1.74 31.22
C SER A 99 -34.14 -0.26 31.52
N PRO A 100 -35.05 0.44 30.80
CA PRO A 100 -35.56 1.70 31.31
C PRO A 100 -36.52 1.38 32.47
N ALA A 101 -36.20 1.92 33.65
CA ALA A 101 -37.07 1.85 34.82
C ALA A 101 -38.42 2.47 34.48
N VAL A 102 -39.47 1.65 34.60
CA VAL A 102 -40.87 2.03 34.44
C VAL A 102 -41.29 2.82 35.67
N GLU A 103 -41.32 4.15 35.59
CA GLU A 103 -42.00 5.00 36.57
C GLU A 103 -43.51 5.06 36.24
N ARG A 104 -44.29 4.14 36.81
CA ARG A 104 -45.76 4.22 36.82
C ARG A 104 -46.18 5.34 37.78
N LYS A 105 -46.48 6.53 37.26
CA LYS A 105 -47.28 7.54 37.98
C LYS A 105 -48.76 7.47 37.58
N LYS A 106 -49.58 7.72 38.59
CA LYS A 106 -50.97 7.29 38.76
C LYS A 106 -51.97 7.87 37.74
N VAL A 107 -52.95 7.02 37.48
CA VAL A 107 -54.24 7.24 36.80
C VAL A 107 -54.99 8.48 37.32
N GLY A 108 -55.43 9.33 36.39
CA GLY A 108 -56.42 10.39 36.60
C GLY A 108 -57.50 10.34 35.52
N ARG A 109 -58.75 10.17 35.94
CA ARG A 109 -59.98 10.02 35.13
C ARG A 109 -60.37 11.31 34.37
N GLY A 110 -60.95 11.13 33.18
CA GLY A 110 -61.81 12.12 32.48
C GLY A 110 -61.91 11.78 30.99
N LYS A 111 -62.86 10.93 30.56
CA LYS A 111 -64.20 11.25 30.03
C LYS A 111 -64.20 12.02 28.69
N GLN A 112 -64.93 11.43 27.72
CA GLN A 112 -65.53 12.00 26.49
C GLN A 112 -64.53 12.14 25.31
N GLN A 113 -64.85 11.85 24.04
CA GLN A 113 -66.14 11.67 23.38
C GLN A 113 -65.96 10.93 22.03
N ILE A 114 -67.06 10.38 21.53
CA ILE A 114 -67.26 9.54 20.35
C ILE A 114 -67.37 10.38 19.06
N GLN A 115 -66.84 9.88 17.94
CA GLN A 115 -67.38 9.89 16.55
C GLN A 115 -66.24 9.40 15.62
N ALA A 116 -66.26 8.26 14.91
CA ALA A 116 -67.25 7.64 14.03
C ALA A 116 -67.66 8.55 12.86
N GLU A 117 -66.91 8.51 11.76
CA GLU A 117 -67.51 8.54 10.43
C GLU A 117 -66.61 7.86 9.39
N ARG A 118 -67.27 7.04 8.56
CA ARG A 118 -66.78 6.32 7.39
C ARG A 118 -66.79 7.25 6.18
N SER A 119 -65.96 7.00 5.19
CA SER A 119 -66.41 6.50 3.88
C SER A 119 -65.36 6.65 2.79
N ASP A 120 -65.25 5.59 2.01
CA ASP A 120 -64.68 5.49 0.66
C ASP A 120 -65.04 6.64 -0.28
N ALA A 121 -64.07 6.99 -1.12
CA ALA A 121 -64.23 7.22 -2.56
C ALA A 121 -62.89 7.00 -3.26
#